data_AF-A0A2D5B065-F1
#
_entry.id   AF-A0A2D5B065-F1
#
_cell.length_a   1.000
_cell.length_b   1.000
_cell.length_c   1.000
_cell.angle_alpha   90.00
_cell.angle_beta   90.00
_cell.angle_gamma   90.00
#
_symmetry.space_group_name_H-M   'P 1'
#
loop_
_entity.id
_entity.type
_entity.pdbx_description
1 polymer ?
#
loop_
_entity_poly.entity_id
_entity_poly.type
_entity_poly.pdbx_seq_one_letter_code
_entity_poly.pdbx_strand_id
1 'polypeptide(L)'
;MQKRLIPVPALVLGALFATSTPDQAQGNIQQNGRHTAGAQSGLSAHGPPSPFGFPDYYEDYTGLRLGHCIDASDPMCGIPALEALPDPLVVAANPAQSNFYEESFYWLAIANLDIPTRGEALLVLAVEAVFGNADEEIIDKDQTVFSRLRIRLRGDDFETGFYRVDTPYGTFDFIADAVGPGQRIVNHTVDCLHVIQPGPGPSFICGTEPVGPNANYFSTPLGVLDDGTPFPEAAPNGPNFLTWDPAIAPAAPAGYAGDPAIPHQVVGAVAPNQNRFRVRFSRTGNFSSPVFDEVTDLFSVLGKIVTGDEPPPPPPPPPPPPPAGLNLDVNPATAGVSNSMTVTGATAGGRVAFAASSGLGVLTRPLPGCPAGITLGITQPRLLGIVSAPGGTASLDVTIPPFLAGLAFHFQAVDFASCTSTNVVSAQL
;
A
#
# COMPACT_ATOMS: atom_id res chain seq x y z
N MET A 1 52.24 -6.85 16.70
CA MET A 1 51.83 -7.93 15.78
C MET A 1 50.37 -7.71 15.43
N GLN A 2 50.03 -7.40 14.18
CA GLN A 2 48.64 -7.29 13.73
C GLN A 2 48.14 -8.68 13.30
N LYS A 3 46.98 -9.13 13.79
CA LYS A 3 46.20 -10.17 13.11
C LYS A 3 45.17 -9.47 12.23
N ARG A 4 45.09 -9.88 10.96
CA ARG A 4 44.07 -9.40 10.02
C ARG A 4 42.71 -9.97 10.43
N LEU A 5 41.69 -9.11 10.52
CA LEU A 5 40.34 -9.51 10.17
C LEU A 5 40.19 -9.33 8.66
N ILE A 6 39.40 -10.21 8.04
CA ILE A 6 39.02 -10.10 6.63
C ILE A 6 37.70 -9.31 6.61
N PRO A 7 37.60 -8.17 5.90
CA PRO A 7 36.33 -7.47 5.78
C PRO A 7 35.40 -8.26 4.85
N VAL A 8 34.23 -8.62 5.34
CA VAL A 8 33.07 -8.92 4.49
C VAL A 8 32.60 -7.58 3.91
N PRO A 9 32.33 -7.46 2.60
CA PRO A 9 31.88 -6.20 2.02
C PRO A 9 30.48 -5.86 2.52
N ALA A 10 30.32 -4.67 3.10
CA ALA A 10 29.00 -4.07 3.27
C ALA A 10 28.50 -3.65 1.88
N LEU A 11 27.44 -4.30 1.39
CA LEU A 11 26.89 -4.09 0.05
C LEU A 11 25.42 -3.68 0.14
N VAL A 12 25.05 -2.65 -0.62
CA VAL A 12 23.67 -2.19 -0.92
C VAL A 12 22.72 -2.05 0.28
N LEU A 13 22.91 -1.00 1.08
CA LEU A 13 21.84 -0.49 1.96
C LEU A 13 22.01 1.02 2.23
N GLY A 14 21.99 1.80 1.14
CA GLY A 14 22.30 3.23 1.15
C GLY A 14 21.83 3.98 -0.10
N ALA A 15 20.72 3.54 -0.69
CA ALA A 15 20.16 4.06 -1.95
C ALA A 15 18.75 4.66 -1.81
N LEU A 16 18.30 4.89 -0.56
CA LEU A 16 16.91 5.17 -0.20
C LEU A 16 16.70 6.46 0.63
N PHE A 17 17.67 7.39 0.60
CA PHE A 17 17.50 8.73 1.19
C PHE A 17 17.63 9.80 0.10
N ALA A 18 16.49 10.21 -0.45
CA ALA A 18 16.40 11.19 -1.55
C ALA A 18 16.05 12.59 -1.05
N THR A 19 16.89 13.18 -0.17
CA THR A 19 16.72 14.59 0.20
C THR A 19 16.73 15.48 -1.05
N SER A 20 15.70 16.33 -1.18
CA SER A 20 15.30 16.97 -2.44
C SER A 20 16.24 18.10 -2.87
N THR A 21 17.37 17.73 -3.45
CA THR A 21 18.28 18.65 -4.15
C THR A 21 17.92 18.73 -5.64
N PRO A 22 17.66 19.93 -6.20
CA PRO A 22 17.14 20.06 -7.57
C PRO A 22 18.25 20.01 -8.63
N ASP A 23 18.67 18.80 -9.03
CA ASP A 23 19.58 18.63 -10.16
C ASP A 23 18.85 18.91 -11.50
N GLN A 24 19.15 20.07 -12.09
CA GLN A 24 18.45 20.63 -13.25
C GLN A 24 19.08 20.15 -14.57
N ALA A 25 18.61 19.00 -15.07
CA ALA A 25 18.95 18.50 -16.42
C ALA A 25 17.82 17.66 -17.06
N GLN A 26 16.59 18.19 -17.12
CA GLN A 26 15.49 17.51 -17.83
C GLN A 26 15.64 17.63 -19.35
N GLY A 27 16.30 16.65 -19.97
CA GLY A 27 16.17 16.38 -21.40
C GLY A 27 14.74 15.96 -21.75
N ASN A 28 14.23 16.36 -22.93
CA ASN A 28 12.84 16.13 -23.31
C ASN A 28 12.57 14.67 -23.69
N ILE A 29 12.20 13.84 -22.71
CA ILE A 29 11.78 12.45 -22.93
C ILE A 29 10.45 12.43 -23.71
N GLN A 30 10.54 12.39 -25.04
CA GLN A 30 9.40 12.17 -25.93
C GLN A 30 8.97 10.69 -25.85
N GLN A 31 8.02 10.38 -24.96
CA GLN A 31 7.36 9.08 -24.92
C GLN A 31 6.55 8.88 -26.22
N ASN A 32 7.12 8.13 -27.17
CA ASN A 32 6.49 7.90 -28.47
C ASN A 32 5.48 6.73 -28.41
N GLY A 33 4.65 6.72 -27.37
CA GLY A 33 3.65 5.69 -27.06
C GLY A 33 2.23 6.25 -27.12
N ARG A 34 1.36 5.65 -27.92
CA ARG A 34 -0.01 6.14 -28.14
C ARG A 34 -1.00 5.51 -27.15
N HIS A 35 -0.88 5.89 -25.87
CA HIS A 35 -1.65 5.31 -24.77
C HIS A 35 -3.16 5.65 -24.85
N THR A 36 -3.95 4.75 -25.44
CA THR A 36 -5.41 4.76 -25.31
C THR A 36 -5.82 4.09 -24.01
N ALA A 37 -6.45 4.83 -23.10
CA ALA A 37 -6.87 4.32 -21.79
C ALA A 37 -7.94 3.22 -21.91
N GLY A 38 -7.56 1.99 -21.58
CA GLY A 38 -8.45 0.89 -21.25
C GLY A 38 -8.06 0.35 -19.87
N ALA A 39 -9.02 -0.05 -19.05
CA ALA A 39 -8.74 -0.54 -17.70
C ALA A 39 -7.91 -1.84 -17.74
N GLN A 40 -6.86 -1.90 -16.93
CA GLN A 40 -6.02 -3.08 -16.70
C GLN A 40 -5.95 -3.32 -15.20
N SER A 41 -6.04 -4.57 -14.77
CA SER A 41 -6.20 -4.92 -13.36
C SER A 41 -4.87 -4.88 -12.59
N GLY A 42 -4.86 -4.19 -11.44
CA GLY A 42 -3.83 -4.34 -10.42
C GLY A 42 -3.91 -5.71 -9.72
N LEU A 43 -3.17 -5.90 -8.62
CA LEU A 43 -3.11 -7.16 -7.85
C LEU A 43 -4.49 -7.75 -7.47
N SER A 44 -4.57 -9.08 -7.34
CA SER A 44 -5.82 -9.83 -7.37
C SER A 44 -6.68 -9.65 -6.11
N ALA A 45 -6.03 -9.53 -4.94
CA ALA A 45 -6.66 -9.26 -3.66
C ALA A 45 -5.67 -8.62 -2.66
N HIS A 46 -6.18 -8.21 -1.50
CA HIS A 46 -5.38 -7.77 -0.36
C HIS A 46 -5.98 -8.29 0.96
N GLY A 47 -5.18 -8.30 2.01
CA GLY A 47 -5.60 -8.66 3.36
C GLY A 47 -6.48 -7.61 4.05
N PRO A 48 -7.05 -7.93 5.22
CA PRO A 48 -7.65 -6.93 6.10
C PRO A 48 -6.56 -5.97 6.63
N PRO A 49 -6.92 -4.77 7.14
CA PRO A 49 -5.96 -3.88 7.77
C PRO A 49 -5.33 -4.48 9.02
N SER A 50 -4.00 -4.47 9.07
CA SER A 50 -3.17 -4.77 10.23
C SER A 50 -3.39 -3.74 11.37
N PRO A 51 -2.86 -3.98 12.59
CA PRO A 51 -2.84 -2.99 13.66
C PRO A 51 -2.15 -1.66 13.31
N PHE A 52 -1.42 -1.58 12.20
CA PHE A 52 -0.72 -0.38 11.72
C PHE A 52 -1.45 0.33 10.57
N GLY A 53 -2.64 -0.14 10.17
CA GLY A 53 -3.49 0.45 9.13
C GLY A 53 -3.18 -0.01 7.69
N PHE A 54 -1.96 -0.49 7.43
CA PHE A 54 -1.59 -1.18 6.19
C PHE A 54 -2.24 -2.58 6.12
N PRO A 55 -2.64 -3.12 4.95
CA PRO A 55 -3.23 -4.47 4.85
C PRO A 55 -2.24 -5.60 5.19
N ASP A 56 -2.71 -6.72 5.75
CA ASP A 56 -1.82 -7.82 6.18
C ASP A 56 -1.04 -8.50 5.03
N TYR A 57 -1.58 -8.46 3.80
CA TYR A 57 -0.93 -9.02 2.60
C TYR A 57 -1.45 -8.39 1.31
N TYR A 58 -0.74 -8.63 0.20
CA TYR A 58 -1.27 -8.54 -1.17
C TYR A 58 -1.18 -9.90 -1.87
N GLU A 59 -2.16 -10.20 -2.72
CA GLU A 59 -2.26 -11.45 -3.49
C GLU A 59 -2.11 -11.17 -4.99
N ASP A 60 -1.41 -12.04 -5.72
CA ASP A 60 -1.34 -11.98 -7.18
C ASP A 60 -2.29 -12.99 -7.88
N TYR A 61 -2.29 -13.02 -9.21
CA TYR A 61 -3.20 -13.87 -9.98
C TYR A 61 -2.79 -15.35 -10.02
N THR A 62 -1.68 -15.74 -9.39
CA THR A 62 -1.35 -17.14 -9.08
C THR A 62 -1.91 -17.59 -7.74
N GLY A 63 -2.41 -16.66 -6.92
CA GLY A 63 -2.80 -16.88 -5.53
C GLY A 63 -1.63 -16.75 -4.53
N LEU A 64 -0.47 -16.25 -4.98
CA LEU A 64 0.68 -15.99 -4.10
C LEU A 64 0.40 -14.75 -3.25
N ARG A 65 0.39 -14.93 -1.93
CA ARG A 65 0.24 -13.86 -0.94
C ARG A 65 1.58 -13.46 -0.35
N LEU A 66 1.92 -12.18 -0.44
CA LEU A 66 3.08 -11.60 0.22
C LEU A 66 2.64 -10.61 1.30
N GLY A 67 3.15 -10.79 2.52
CA GLY A 67 2.85 -9.99 3.71
C GLY A 67 3.81 -8.83 3.91
N HIS A 68 3.46 -7.90 4.78
CA HIS A 68 4.24 -6.70 5.06
C HIS A 68 5.54 -7.06 5.83
N CYS A 69 6.71 -6.84 5.21
CA CYS A 69 8.02 -7.07 5.81
C CYS A 69 8.37 -5.94 6.79
N ILE A 70 7.98 -6.10 8.06
CA ILE A 70 8.16 -5.10 9.14
C ILE A 70 8.96 -5.62 10.35
N ASP A 71 9.41 -6.87 10.32
CA ASP A 71 10.18 -7.50 11.40
C ASP A 71 11.69 -7.24 11.21
N ALA A 72 12.25 -6.29 11.95
CA ALA A 72 13.68 -5.97 11.90
C ALA A 72 14.61 -7.07 12.46
N SER A 73 14.07 -8.15 13.05
CA SER A 73 14.84 -9.33 13.44
C SER A 73 14.94 -10.39 12.35
N ASP A 74 14.11 -10.28 11.30
CA ASP A 74 14.06 -11.18 10.15
C ASP A 74 14.95 -10.64 9.02
N PRO A 75 16.11 -11.28 8.72
CA PRO A 75 17.02 -10.80 7.67
C PRO A 75 16.40 -10.87 6.26
N MET A 76 15.32 -11.64 6.06
CA MET A 76 14.60 -11.70 4.78
C MET A 76 13.63 -10.52 4.60
N CYS A 77 13.32 -9.78 5.66
CA CYS A 77 12.59 -8.52 5.59
C CYS A 77 13.47 -7.34 5.12
N GLY A 78 14.77 -7.52 4.93
CA GLY A 78 15.68 -6.53 4.30
C GLY A 78 15.93 -5.24 5.09
N ILE A 79 15.23 -5.03 6.22
CA ILE A 79 15.35 -3.86 7.09
C ILE A 79 16.79 -3.76 7.65
N PRO A 80 17.42 -2.57 7.63
CA PRO A 80 18.73 -2.41 8.25
C PRO A 80 18.68 -2.69 9.75
N ALA A 81 19.63 -3.46 10.28
CA ALA A 81 19.82 -3.60 11.73
C ALA A 81 20.22 -2.27 12.44
N LEU A 82 20.42 -1.19 11.67
CA LEU A 82 20.62 0.19 12.15
C LEU A 82 19.31 1.01 12.21
N GLU A 83 18.26 0.54 11.53
CA GLU A 83 16.89 1.09 11.55
C GLU A 83 15.94 0.21 12.38
N ALA A 84 16.49 -0.77 13.11
CA ALA A 84 15.77 -1.52 14.13
C ALA A 84 15.33 -0.58 15.26
N LEU A 85 14.08 -0.13 15.19
CA LEU A 85 13.48 0.82 16.12
C LEU A 85 13.51 0.26 17.56
N PRO A 86 13.91 1.06 18.57
CA PRO A 86 14.23 0.56 19.91
C PRO A 86 13.00 0.18 20.75
N ASP A 87 11.85 0.77 20.41
CA ASP A 87 10.54 0.50 20.99
C ASP A 87 9.67 -0.27 19.97
N PRO A 88 8.60 -0.97 20.41
CA PRO A 88 7.64 -1.60 19.51
C PRO A 88 7.02 -0.62 18.51
N LEU A 89 6.69 -1.10 17.31
CA LEU A 89 6.05 -0.28 16.27
C LEU A 89 4.71 0.30 16.76
N VAL A 90 4.46 1.58 16.46
CA VAL A 90 3.25 2.33 16.80
C VAL A 90 2.91 3.29 15.66
N VAL A 91 1.65 3.35 15.25
CA VAL A 91 1.14 4.42 14.39
C VAL A 91 0.03 5.15 15.15
N ALA A 92 0.11 6.47 15.24
CA ALA A 92 -0.78 7.31 16.01
C ALA A 92 -1.25 8.53 15.21
N ALA A 93 -2.33 9.19 15.64
CA ALA A 93 -2.85 10.41 15.03
C ALA A 93 -2.00 11.68 15.33
N ASN A 94 -0.78 11.50 15.83
CA ASN A 94 0.19 12.54 16.14
C ASN A 94 1.59 11.94 15.89
N PRO A 95 2.40 12.48 14.95
CA PRO A 95 3.69 11.91 14.58
C PRO A 95 4.64 11.75 15.78
N ALA A 96 4.60 12.70 16.72
CA ALA A 96 5.42 12.68 17.93
C ALA A 96 5.02 11.59 18.95
N GLN A 97 4.07 10.72 18.60
CA GLN A 97 3.65 9.54 19.36
C GLN A 97 3.76 8.24 18.53
N SER A 98 4.28 8.32 17.31
CA SER A 98 4.45 7.22 16.37
C SER A 98 5.89 6.71 16.33
N ASN A 99 6.06 5.50 15.81
CA ASN A 99 7.30 4.75 15.68
C ASN A 99 7.12 3.68 14.59
N PHE A 100 7.52 3.99 13.36
CA PHE A 100 7.39 3.10 12.19
C PHE A 100 8.49 3.42 11.16
N TYR A 101 8.66 2.59 10.15
CA TYR A 101 9.60 2.86 9.04
C TYR A 101 9.00 3.89 8.06
N GLU A 102 9.84 4.76 7.49
CA GLU A 102 9.43 5.78 6.49
C GLU A 102 9.03 5.12 5.16
N GLU A 103 9.84 4.15 4.68
CA GLU A 103 9.58 3.27 3.53
C GLU A 103 9.66 1.80 3.98
N SER A 104 8.73 0.95 3.52
CA SER A 104 8.67 -0.48 3.87
C SER A 104 8.00 -1.30 2.76
N PHE A 105 8.12 -2.64 2.76
CA PHE A 105 7.78 -3.45 1.56
C PHE A 105 6.92 -4.68 1.85
N TYR A 106 6.08 -5.05 0.88
CA TYR A 106 5.50 -6.40 0.77
C TYR A 106 6.34 -7.26 -0.18
N TRP A 107 6.88 -6.61 -1.21
CA TRP A 107 7.68 -7.23 -2.25
C TRP A 107 8.65 -6.19 -2.81
N LEU A 108 9.89 -6.60 -3.05
CA LEU A 108 10.93 -5.75 -3.64
C LEU A 108 11.84 -6.65 -4.47
N ALA A 109 11.97 -6.37 -5.76
CA ALA A 109 12.91 -7.04 -6.66
C ALA A 109 13.84 -6.02 -7.32
N ILE A 110 15.15 -6.21 -7.15
CA ILE A 110 16.20 -5.32 -7.63
C ILE A 110 17.13 -6.08 -8.57
N ALA A 111 17.26 -5.62 -9.80
CA ALA A 111 18.31 -6.07 -10.72
C ALA A 111 19.34 -4.94 -10.92
N ASN A 112 20.61 -5.28 -10.72
CA ASN A 112 21.76 -4.45 -11.08
C ASN A 112 22.45 -5.09 -12.28
N LEU A 113 22.88 -4.27 -13.23
CA LEU A 113 23.53 -4.69 -14.47
C LEU A 113 24.68 -3.73 -14.78
N ASP A 114 25.91 -4.24 -14.71
CA ASP A 114 27.08 -3.50 -15.22
C ASP A 114 26.99 -3.38 -16.73
N ILE A 115 27.14 -2.16 -17.26
CA ILE A 115 27.28 -1.89 -18.70
C ILE A 115 28.75 -1.62 -18.98
N PRO A 116 29.47 -2.54 -19.68
CA PRO A 116 30.91 -2.44 -19.89
C PRO A 116 31.34 -1.09 -20.45
N THR A 117 32.36 -0.52 -19.82
CA THR A 117 32.96 0.79 -20.11
C THR A 117 31.98 1.98 -20.11
N ARG A 118 30.81 1.87 -19.47
CA ARG A 118 29.85 3.00 -19.33
C ARG A 118 29.35 3.20 -17.91
N GLY A 119 29.02 2.15 -17.18
CA GLY A 119 28.62 2.28 -15.76
C GLY A 119 27.57 1.27 -15.34
N GLU A 120 26.58 1.73 -14.59
CA GLU A 120 25.55 0.90 -13.95
C GLU A 120 24.16 1.10 -14.57
N ALA A 121 23.41 0.02 -14.66
CA ALA A 121 21.98 0.01 -14.87
C ALA A 121 21.30 -0.62 -13.65
N LEU A 122 20.26 0.04 -13.15
CA LEU A 122 19.48 -0.38 -11.99
C LEU A 122 17.99 -0.41 -12.36
N LEU A 123 17.37 -1.55 -12.09
CA LEU A 123 15.92 -1.74 -12.08
C LEU A 123 15.48 -2.01 -10.64
N VAL A 124 14.53 -1.21 -10.14
CA VAL A 124 13.80 -1.50 -8.89
C VAL A 124 12.34 -1.70 -9.23
N LEU A 125 11.78 -2.82 -8.77
CA LEU A 125 10.37 -3.18 -8.84
C LEU A 125 9.89 -3.41 -7.41
N ALA A 126 8.76 -2.83 -6.99
CA ALA A 126 8.28 -3.01 -5.62
C ALA A 126 6.75 -2.99 -5.47
N VAL A 127 6.29 -3.51 -4.33
CA VAL A 127 5.05 -3.11 -3.65
C VAL A 127 5.47 -2.57 -2.29
N GLU A 128 5.25 -1.27 -2.12
CA GLU A 128 5.95 -0.37 -1.21
C GLU A 128 4.93 0.41 -0.38
N ALA A 129 5.23 0.64 0.89
CA ALA A 129 4.34 1.20 1.90
C ALA A 129 5.02 2.36 2.64
N VAL A 130 4.35 3.52 2.61
CA VAL A 130 4.82 4.82 3.11
C VAL A 130 3.67 5.58 3.80
N PHE A 131 3.96 6.76 4.34
CA PHE A 131 2.93 7.72 4.78
C PHE A 131 2.80 8.84 3.75
N GLY A 132 1.62 8.93 3.10
CA GLY A 132 1.39 9.74 1.90
C GLY A 132 1.14 11.24 2.14
N ASN A 133 1.61 11.80 3.25
CA ASN A 133 1.55 13.24 3.52
C ASN A 133 2.83 13.97 3.05
N ALA A 134 2.78 15.30 3.04
CA ALA A 134 3.81 16.13 2.39
C ALA A 134 5.18 16.14 3.07
N ASP A 135 5.26 15.67 4.32
CA ASP A 135 6.47 15.63 5.15
C ASP A 135 6.87 14.18 5.50
N GLU A 136 6.21 13.18 4.87
CA GLU A 136 6.36 11.72 5.09
C GLU A 136 6.21 11.28 6.57
N GLU A 137 5.50 12.10 7.37
CA GLU A 137 5.30 11.88 8.81
C GLU A 137 4.42 10.65 9.10
N ILE A 138 4.80 9.88 10.12
CA ILE A 138 4.13 8.63 10.51
C ILE A 138 2.79 8.94 11.21
N ILE A 139 1.73 9.10 10.43
CA ILE A 139 0.39 9.54 10.88
C ILE A 139 -0.68 8.46 10.57
N ASP A 140 -1.52 8.18 11.56
CA ASP A 140 -2.71 7.34 11.39
C ASP A 140 -3.71 7.94 10.38
N LYS A 141 -4.00 7.15 9.34
CA LYS A 141 -4.82 7.37 8.12
C LYS A 141 -4.08 7.93 6.90
N ASP A 142 -2.78 8.21 7.00
CA ASP A 142 -1.94 8.55 5.83
C ASP A 142 -1.25 7.32 5.20
N GLN A 143 -1.47 6.11 5.76
CA GLN A 143 -0.92 4.84 5.25
C GLN A 143 -1.23 4.67 3.76
N THR A 144 -0.18 4.65 2.95
CA THR A 144 -0.25 4.58 1.49
C THR A 144 0.60 3.42 1.00
N VAL A 145 0.02 2.52 0.22
CA VAL A 145 0.74 1.47 -0.51
C VAL A 145 0.76 1.82 -2.00
N PHE A 146 1.82 1.44 -2.72
CA PHE A 146 1.91 1.58 -4.17
C PHE A 146 2.82 0.55 -4.81
N SER A 147 2.66 0.34 -6.12
CA SER A 147 3.64 -0.38 -6.95
C SER A 147 4.63 0.59 -7.57
N ARG A 148 5.92 0.24 -7.56
CA ARG A 148 7.01 1.00 -8.16
C ARG A 148 7.64 0.24 -9.31
N LEU A 149 7.90 0.94 -10.42
CA LEU A 149 8.87 0.54 -11.44
C LEU A 149 9.83 1.70 -11.67
N ARG A 150 11.13 1.46 -11.45
CA ARG A 150 12.16 2.50 -11.45
C ARG A 150 13.37 2.02 -12.26
N ILE A 151 13.61 2.67 -13.40
CA ILE A 151 14.76 2.43 -14.28
C ILE A 151 15.77 3.56 -14.09
N ARG A 152 17.04 3.20 -13.90
CA ARG A 152 18.18 4.12 -13.86
C ARG A 152 19.29 3.60 -14.76
N LEU A 153 19.84 4.46 -15.61
CA LEU A 153 21.11 4.23 -16.30
C LEU A 153 22.05 5.37 -15.88
N ARG A 154 23.16 5.05 -15.20
CA ARG A 154 24.12 6.04 -14.68
C ARG A 154 25.55 5.68 -15.06
N GLY A 155 26.33 6.68 -15.45
CA GLY A 155 27.78 6.56 -15.52
C GLY A 155 28.40 7.57 -16.46
N ASP A 156 29.48 7.14 -17.10
CA ASP A 156 30.25 7.91 -18.06
C ASP A 156 30.03 7.34 -19.48
N ASP A 157 30.43 8.09 -20.51
CA ASP A 157 30.36 7.65 -21.92
C ASP A 157 28.99 7.10 -22.40
N PHE A 158 27.88 7.46 -21.75
CA PHE A 158 26.53 7.30 -22.31
C PHE A 158 26.29 8.35 -23.41
N GLU A 159 25.58 7.97 -24.48
CA GLU A 159 25.54 8.72 -25.75
C GLU A 159 24.11 9.12 -26.13
N THR A 160 23.95 10.24 -26.86
CA THR A 160 22.64 10.60 -27.45
C THR A 160 22.12 9.49 -28.37
N GLY A 161 20.85 9.11 -28.20
CA GLY A 161 20.19 8.15 -29.09
C GLY A 161 19.01 7.43 -28.44
N PHE A 162 18.79 6.20 -28.87
CA PHE A 162 17.63 5.38 -28.50
C PHE A 162 18.05 4.26 -27.56
N TYR A 163 17.43 4.19 -26.39
CA TYR A 163 17.62 3.14 -25.39
C TYR A 163 16.35 2.31 -25.28
N ARG A 164 16.47 0.98 -25.44
CA ARG A 164 15.39 0.02 -25.19
C ARG A 164 15.72 -0.81 -23.96
N VAL A 165 14.81 -0.79 -22.99
CA VAL A 165 14.96 -1.49 -21.71
C VAL A 165 13.86 -2.53 -21.59
N ASP A 166 14.23 -3.82 -21.60
CA ASP A 166 13.29 -4.90 -21.30
C ASP A 166 13.33 -5.23 -19.81
N THR A 167 12.15 -5.45 -19.23
CA THR A 167 11.94 -5.78 -17.81
C THR A 167 10.95 -6.96 -17.68
N PRO A 168 10.80 -7.56 -16.48
CA PRO A 168 9.75 -8.54 -16.18
C PRO A 168 8.31 -8.05 -16.35
N TYR A 169 8.12 -6.74 -16.46
CA TYR A 169 6.82 -6.08 -16.56
C TYR A 169 6.71 -5.23 -17.84
N GLY A 170 7.47 -5.55 -18.89
CA GLY A 170 7.38 -4.89 -20.19
C GLY A 170 8.67 -4.27 -20.71
N THR A 171 8.59 -3.74 -21.94
CA THR A 171 9.68 -3.05 -22.63
C THR A 171 9.42 -1.54 -22.71
N PHE A 172 10.45 -0.74 -22.38
CA PHE A 172 10.42 0.72 -22.34
C PHE A 172 11.43 1.29 -23.34
N ASP A 173 10.95 2.17 -24.23
CA ASP A 173 11.80 2.91 -25.18
C ASP A 173 12.01 4.36 -24.72
N PHE A 174 13.26 4.78 -24.67
CA PHE A 174 13.68 6.15 -24.35
C PHE A 174 14.45 6.76 -25.51
N ILE A 175 14.15 8.01 -25.84
CA ILE A 175 15.03 8.89 -26.61
C ILE A 175 15.72 9.78 -25.58
N ALA A 176 17.05 9.76 -25.55
CA ALA A 176 17.84 10.49 -24.56
C ALA A 176 18.97 11.29 -25.21
N ASP A 177 19.21 12.48 -24.67
CA ASP A 177 20.38 13.30 -24.97
C ASP A 177 21.57 12.90 -24.08
N ALA A 178 22.79 13.15 -24.54
CA ALA A 178 24.00 12.91 -23.76
C ALA A 178 24.03 13.76 -22.47
N VAL A 179 24.45 13.15 -21.37
CA VAL A 179 24.56 13.76 -20.04
C VAL A 179 26.04 13.90 -19.63
N GLY A 180 26.30 14.67 -18.57
CA GLY A 180 27.66 14.78 -18.01
C GLY A 180 28.13 13.50 -17.29
N PRO A 181 29.45 13.36 -17.03
CA PRO A 181 30.01 12.26 -16.26
C PRO A 181 29.28 11.99 -14.93
N GLY A 182 29.04 10.73 -14.61
CA GLY A 182 28.31 10.27 -13.43
C GLY A 182 26.81 10.61 -13.36
N GLN A 183 26.25 11.35 -14.32
CA GLN A 183 24.81 11.66 -14.36
C GLN A 183 23.98 10.47 -14.84
N ARG A 184 22.66 10.60 -14.77
CA ARG A 184 21.69 9.57 -15.18
C ARG A 184 21.11 9.89 -16.55
N ILE A 185 21.48 9.15 -17.59
CA ILE A 185 20.91 9.33 -18.94
C ILE A 185 19.46 8.83 -19.03
N VAL A 186 19.09 7.86 -18.18
CA VAL A 186 17.69 7.48 -17.92
C VAL A 186 17.43 7.58 -16.43
N ASN A 187 16.40 8.36 -16.07
CA ASN A 187 15.97 8.61 -14.69
C ASN A 187 14.44 8.45 -14.59
N HIS A 188 13.93 7.30 -15.03
CA HIS A 188 12.49 7.03 -15.17
C HIS A 188 11.90 6.30 -13.95
N THR A 189 10.86 6.86 -13.34
CA THR A 189 10.06 6.17 -12.31
C THR A 189 8.60 6.18 -12.79
N VAL A 190 7.87 5.10 -12.53
CA VAL A 190 6.41 5.12 -12.42
C VAL A 190 6.04 4.50 -11.08
N ASP A 191 5.43 5.31 -10.22
CA ASP A 191 4.86 4.88 -8.93
C ASP A 191 3.33 4.92 -9.06
N CYS A 192 2.65 3.88 -8.57
CA CYS A 192 1.24 3.59 -8.83
C CYS A 192 0.51 3.13 -7.57
N LEU A 193 -0.23 4.05 -6.94
CA LEU A 193 -0.96 3.84 -5.68
C LEU A 193 -1.83 2.57 -5.66
N HIS A 194 -2.01 1.96 -4.49
CA HIS A 194 -2.99 0.90 -4.19
C HIS A 194 -4.01 1.45 -3.20
N VAL A 195 -5.30 1.52 -3.58
CA VAL A 195 -6.33 2.33 -2.87
C VAL A 195 -7.23 1.33 -2.12
N ILE A 196 -7.54 1.65 -0.87
CA ILE A 196 -8.56 0.98 -0.05
C ILE A 196 -9.56 2.07 0.42
N GLN A 197 -10.44 2.52 -0.49
CA GLN A 197 -11.51 3.49 -0.23
C GLN A 197 -12.82 3.15 -0.97
N PRO A 198 -14.00 3.33 -0.36
CA PRO A 198 -15.26 2.75 -0.83
C PRO A 198 -16.08 3.62 -1.82
N GLY A 199 -15.54 3.81 -3.04
CA GLY A 199 -16.31 4.16 -4.26
C GLY A 199 -16.93 5.58 -4.36
N PRO A 200 -17.72 5.88 -5.43
CA PRO A 200 -18.13 5.00 -6.54
C PRO A 200 -17.70 5.47 -7.96
N GLY A 201 -17.25 4.52 -8.80
CA GLY A 201 -17.10 4.70 -10.26
C GLY A 201 -15.74 5.27 -10.72
N PRO A 202 -14.88 4.47 -11.37
CA PRO A 202 -13.50 4.88 -11.65
C PRO A 202 -13.34 5.78 -12.89
N SER A 203 -12.37 6.69 -12.81
CA SER A 203 -11.72 7.35 -13.95
C SER A 203 -10.22 7.43 -13.63
N PHE A 204 -9.37 7.06 -14.59
CA PHE A 204 -8.00 6.62 -14.33
C PHE A 204 -6.96 7.70 -14.67
N ILE A 205 -5.94 7.85 -13.83
CA ILE A 205 -4.74 8.67 -14.09
C ILE A 205 -3.53 7.95 -13.50
N CYS A 206 -2.39 7.96 -14.20
CA CYS A 206 -1.06 7.76 -13.63
C CYS A 206 -0.08 8.72 -14.29
N GLY A 207 0.93 9.18 -13.56
CA GLY A 207 2.07 9.90 -14.15
C GLY A 207 1.98 11.44 -14.24
N THR A 208 1.19 12.13 -13.41
CA THR A 208 1.48 13.52 -12.97
C THR A 208 0.78 13.81 -11.65
N GLU A 209 1.50 14.47 -10.73
CA GLU A 209 1.06 14.96 -9.41
C GLU A 209 -0.36 15.58 -9.38
N PRO A 210 -1.25 15.07 -8.51
CA PRO A 210 -2.42 15.80 -8.06
C PRO A 210 -2.64 15.63 -6.53
N VAL A 211 -1.78 16.26 -5.71
CA VAL A 211 -1.98 16.45 -4.26
C VAL A 211 -3.44 16.66 -3.88
N GLY A 212 -4.00 15.72 -3.12
CA GLY A 212 -5.36 15.80 -2.57
C GLY A 212 -6.05 14.43 -2.45
N PRO A 213 -7.22 14.39 -1.76
CA PRO A 213 -7.91 13.14 -1.41
C PRO A 213 -8.68 12.49 -2.58
N ASN A 214 -8.23 12.67 -3.83
CA ASN A 214 -8.89 12.19 -5.05
C ASN A 214 -7.91 11.69 -6.12
N ALA A 215 -6.70 11.25 -5.74
CA ALA A 215 -5.87 10.46 -6.64
C ALA A 215 -6.55 9.10 -6.96
N ASN A 216 -6.10 8.45 -8.03
CA ASN A 216 -6.31 7.02 -8.32
C ASN A 216 -4.92 6.48 -8.73
N TYR A 217 -4.38 5.38 -8.21
CA TYR A 217 -4.89 4.01 -8.07
C TYR A 217 -4.64 3.14 -9.33
N PHE A 218 -3.55 2.37 -9.25
CA PHE A 218 -2.98 1.31 -10.11
C PHE A 218 -3.14 1.43 -11.64
N SER A 219 -2.15 2.04 -12.33
CA SER A 219 -1.93 1.82 -13.76
C SER A 219 -0.50 2.16 -14.25
N THR A 220 0.46 1.27 -14.00
CA THR A 220 1.48 1.01 -15.01
C THR A 220 0.86 0.12 -16.08
N PRO A 221 1.13 0.33 -17.38
CA PRO A 221 1.01 -0.76 -18.31
C PRO A 221 2.08 -1.79 -17.91
N LEU A 222 1.67 -2.98 -17.49
CA LEU A 222 2.47 -4.16 -17.80
C LEU A 222 2.56 -4.16 -19.32
N GLY A 223 3.79 -4.13 -19.82
CA GLY A 223 4.04 -3.76 -21.21
C GLY A 223 3.20 -4.58 -22.18
N VAL A 224 2.75 -3.88 -23.24
CA VAL A 224 2.10 -4.48 -24.42
C VAL A 224 2.70 -5.85 -24.70
N LEU A 225 1.85 -6.88 -24.74
CA LEU A 225 2.23 -8.16 -25.31
C LEU A 225 2.53 -7.94 -26.79
N ASP A 226 3.80 -7.79 -27.14
CA ASP A 226 4.26 -7.78 -28.53
C ASP A 226 4.23 -9.22 -29.06
N ASP A 227 3.01 -9.71 -29.30
CA ASP A 227 2.71 -10.99 -29.95
C ASP A 227 2.79 -10.89 -31.49
N GLY A 228 3.11 -9.69 -32.00
CA GLY A 228 3.13 -9.35 -33.41
C GLY A 228 1.81 -8.81 -33.99
N THR A 229 0.78 -8.57 -33.16
CA THR A 229 -0.51 -8.02 -33.64
C THR A 229 -0.57 -6.48 -33.65
N PRO A 230 -1.50 -5.86 -34.42
CA PRO A 230 -1.57 -4.39 -34.55
C PRO A 230 -2.24 -3.66 -33.37
N PHE A 231 -2.74 -4.37 -32.37
CA PHE A 231 -3.48 -3.80 -31.24
C PHE A 231 -2.97 -4.40 -29.93
N PRO A 232 -2.58 -3.59 -28.92
CA PRO A 232 -2.05 -4.10 -27.67
C PRO A 232 -3.15 -4.80 -26.85
N GLU A 233 -3.12 -6.12 -26.79
CA GLU A 233 -3.95 -6.85 -25.81
C GLU A 233 -3.41 -6.61 -24.40
N ALA A 234 -4.33 -6.32 -23.46
CA ALA A 234 -4.01 -6.22 -22.05
C ALA A 234 -3.71 -7.60 -21.48
N ALA A 235 -2.75 -7.71 -20.56
CA ALA A 235 -2.56 -8.91 -19.76
C ALA A 235 -3.87 -9.22 -18.99
N PRO A 236 -4.60 -10.31 -19.31
CA PRO A 236 -5.96 -10.51 -18.76
C PRO A 236 -5.97 -10.77 -17.24
N ASN A 237 -4.81 -11.15 -16.70
CA ASN A 237 -4.61 -11.64 -15.34
C ASN A 237 -3.56 -10.80 -14.59
N GLY A 238 -3.47 -9.48 -14.86
CA GLY A 238 -2.62 -8.54 -14.11
C GLY A 238 -1.13 -8.95 -13.95
N PRO A 239 -0.44 -8.48 -12.90
CA PRO A 239 0.91 -8.90 -12.55
C PRO A 239 0.93 -10.14 -11.65
N ASN A 240 1.99 -10.94 -11.76
CA ASN A 240 2.44 -11.86 -10.73
C ASN A 240 3.68 -11.27 -10.05
N PHE A 241 3.92 -11.61 -8.79
CA PHE A 241 5.20 -11.29 -8.13
C PHE A 241 6.34 -12.11 -8.74
N LEU A 242 7.54 -11.53 -8.78
CA LEU A 242 8.73 -12.32 -9.11
C LEU A 242 9.18 -13.11 -7.87
N THR A 243 9.47 -14.38 -8.07
CA THR A 243 10.01 -15.31 -7.07
C THR A 243 11.27 -15.97 -7.61
N TRP A 244 12.13 -16.49 -6.72
CA TRP A 244 13.30 -17.28 -7.08
C TRP A 244 12.86 -18.49 -7.93
N ASP A 245 13.51 -18.71 -9.08
CA ASP A 245 13.21 -19.85 -9.96
C ASP A 245 13.41 -21.19 -9.21
N PRO A 246 12.34 -21.96 -8.95
CA PRO A 246 12.43 -23.21 -8.19
C PRO A 246 13.09 -24.35 -8.99
N ALA A 247 13.41 -24.14 -10.28
CA ALA A 247 14.16 -25.10 -11.09
C ALA A 247 15.68 -25.04 -10.85
N ILE A 248 16.21 -24.00 -10.20
CA ILE A 248 17.63 -23.86 -9.88
C ILE A 248 17.95 -24.10 -8.39
N ALA A 249 19.24 -24.25 -8.09
CA ALA A 249 19.74 -24.47 -6.72
C ALA A 249 20.70 -23.34 -6.30
N PRO A 250 20.66 -22.88 -5.02
CA PRO A 250 19.71 -23.27 -3.99
C PRO A 250 18.28 -22.79 -4.30
N ALA A 251 17.29 -23.38 -3.63
CA ALA A 251 15.91 -22.88 -3.65
C ALA A 251 15.75 -21.72 -2.66
N ALA A 252 14.67 -20.95 -2.80
CA ALA A 252 14.32 -19.87 -1.87
C ALA A 252 14.29 -20.33 -0.39
N PRO A 253 14.64 -19.45 0.57
CA PRO A 253 14.41 -19.68 1.98
C PRO A 253 12.94 -20.02 2.27
N ALA A 254 12.70 -21.01 3.12
CA ALA A 254 11.34 -21.50 3.40
C ALA A 254 10.47 -20.39 4.01
N GLY A 255 9.35 -20.05 3.34
CA GLY A 255 8.47 -18.96 3.72
C GLY A 255 8.72 -17.63 2.98
N TYR A 256 9.63 -17.58 2.01
CA TYR A 256 9.98 -16.34 1.30
C TYR A 256 9.97 -16.51 -0.23
N ALA A 257 9.68 -15.41 -0.94
CA ALA A 257 9.72 -15.31 -2.39
C ALA A 257 11.15 -15.41 -2.94
N GLY A 258 12.16 -15.06 -2.14
CA GLY A 258 13.58 -15.12 -2.47
C GLY A 258 14.43 -14.74 -1.24
N ASP A 259 15.72 -14.49 -1.47
CA ASP A 259 16.63 -13.91 -0.48
C ASP A 259 17.10 -12.53 -0.99
N PRO A 260 16.92 -11.42 -0.23
CA PRO A 260 17.39 -10.11 -0.66
C PRO A 260 18.91 -9.96 -0.64
N ALA A 261 19.64 -10.77 0.13
CA ALA A 261 21.10 -10.70 0.23
C ALA A 261 21.83 -11.49 -0.87
N ILE A 262 21.12 -12.29 -1.67
CA ILE A 262 21.71 -13.18 -2.70
C ILE A 262 21.01 -12.93 -4.05
N PRO A 263 21.69 -12.33 -5.05
CA PRO A 263 21.15 -12.22 -6.40
C PRO A 263 20.94 -13.60 -7.06
N HIS A 264 19.74 -13.87 -7.57
CA HIS A 264 19.30 -15.17 -8.08
C HIS A 264 18.40 -15.04 -9.33
N GLN A 265 18.29 -16.11 -10.12
CA GLN A 265 17.37 -16.15 -11.27
C GLN A 265 15.91 -16.25 -10.80
N VAL A 266 14.98 -15.65 -11.54
CA VAL A 266 13.57 -15.50 -11.13
C VAL A 266 12.56 -16.06 -12.13
N VAL A 267 11.35 -16.33 -11.63
CA VAL A 267 10.13 -16.59 -12.39
C VAL A 267 9.01 -15.64 -11.96
N GLY A 268 8.02 -15.43 -12.82
CA GLY A 268 6.82 -14.62 -12.54
C GLY A 268 6.43 -13.64 -13.65
N ALA A 269 7.38 -13.27 -14.53
CA ALA A 269 7.10 -12.35 -15.64
C ALA A 269 5.97 -12.88 -16.54
N VAL A 270 5.01 -12.00 -16.84
CA VAL A 270 3.76 -12.38 -17.55
C VAL A 270 4.02 -12.75 -19.01
N ALA A 271 4.97 -12.07 -19.67
CA ALA A 271 5.32 -12.34 -21.05
C ALA A 271 6.49 -13.35 -21.17
N PRO A 272 6.46 -14.27 -22.15
CA PRO A 272 7.55 -15.22 -22.38
C PRO A 272 8.92 -14.54 -22.54
N ASN A 273 9.94 -15.07 -21.86
CA ASN A 273 11.32 -14.57 -21.87
C ASN A 273 11.53 -13.19 -21.22
N GLN A 274 10.60 -12.68 -20.40
CA GLN A 274 10.80 -11.42 -19.66
C GLN A 274 11.40 -11.57 -18.24
N ASN A 275 11.74 -12.77 -17.76
CA ASN A 275 12.48 -12.98 -16.49
C ASN A 275 13.95 -12.48 -16.54
N ARG A 276 14.16 -11.21 -16.87
CA ARG A 276 15.46 -10.55 -17.06
C ARG A 276 15.32 -9.03 -17.04
N PHE A 277 16.42 -8.35 -16.77
CA PHE A 277 16.60 -6.93 -17.02
C PHE A 277 17.64 -6.78 -18.14
N ARG A 278 17.27 -6.10 -19.24
CA ARG A 278 18.11 -5.99 -20.44
C ARG A 278 18.11 -4.56 -20.97
N VAL A 279 19.30 -4.03 -21.28
CA VAL A 279 19.48 -2.65 -21.74
C VAL A 279 20.20 -2.66 -23.09
N ARG A 280 19.53 -2.12 -24.11
CA ARG A 280 20.00 -2.02 -25.48
C ARG A 280 20.13 -0.56 -25.90
N PHE A 281 21.21 -0.20 -26.57
CA PHE A 281 21.42 1.15 -27.11
C PHE A 281 21.56 1.12 -28.64
N SER A 282 20.93 2.06 -29.34
CA SER A 282 21.08 2.25 -30.78
C SER A 282 21.09 3.74 -31.13
N ARG A 283 22.08 4.18 -31.91
CA ARG A 283 22.14 5.57 -32.43
C ARG A 283 21.08 5.87 -33.50
N THR A 284 20.36 4.85 -33.98
CA THR A 284 19.41 4.96 -35.11
C THR A 284 18.02 4.40 -34.80
N GLY A 285 17.78 3.93 -33.57
CA GLY A 285 16.54 3.23 -33.20
C GLY A 285 16.42 1.80 -33.74
N ASN A 286 17.37 1.34 -34.57
CA ASN A 286 17.41 -0.05 -35.00
C ASN A 286 18.09 -0.92 -33.93
N PHE A 287 17.29 -1.71 -33.21
CA PHE A 287 17.75 -2.63 -32.17
C PHE A 287 18.09 -4.05 -32.68
N SER A 288 18.08 -4.28 -34.00
CA SER A 288 18.58 -5.52 -34.63
C SER A 288 20.10 -5.53 -34.83
N SER A 289 20.76 -4.38 -34.63
CA SER A 289 22.21 -4.22 -34.61
C SER A 289 22.59 -3.10 -33.62
N PRO A 290 22.36 -3.32 -32.31
CA PRO A 290 22.61 -2.32 -31.28
C PRO A 290 24.11 -2.05 -31.10
N VAL A 291 24.43 -0.94 -30.44
CA VAL A 291 25.80 -0.53 -30.07
C VAL A 291 26.30 -1.30 -28.84
N PHE A 292 25.39 -1.59 -27.91
CA PHE A 292 25.58 -2.55 -26.82
C PHE A 292 24.23 -3.20 -26.48
N ASP A 293 24.28 -4.40 -25.89
CA ASP A 293 23.11 -5.25 -25.64
C ASP A 293 23.36 -6.10 -24.38
N GLU A 294 23.29 -5.43 -23.23
CA GLU A 294 23.66 -6.04 -21.94
C GLU A 294 22.42 -6.58 -21.22
N VAL A 295 22.59 -7.70 -20.49
CA VAL A 295 21.48 -8.41 -19.85
C VAL A 295 21.91 -9.08 -18.55
N THR A 296 21.03 -9.04 -17.56
CA THR A 296 21.07 -9.88 -16.36
C THR A 296 19.72 -10.58 -16.18
N ASP A 297 19.74 -11.82 -15.71
CA ASP A 297 18.57 -12.54 -15.21
C ASP A 297 18.58 -12.65 -13.67
N LEU A 298 19.59 -12.06 -13.01
CA LEU A 298 19.75 -12.07 -11.56
C LEU A 298 19.07 -10.88 -10.89
N PHE A 299 18.24 -11.17 -9.89
CA PHE A 299 17.55 -10.21 -9.03
C PHE A 299 17.85 -10.54 -7.56
N SER A 300 18.01 -9.51 -6.73
CA SER A 300 17.74 -9.59 -5.29
C SER A 300 16.22 -9.52 -5.12
N VAL A 301 15.62 -10.41 -4.30
CA VAL A 301 14.16 -10.47 -4.11
C VAL A 301 13.81 -10.64 -2.64
N LEU A 302 12.97 -9.72 -2.15
CA LEU A 302 12.29 -9.74 -0.86
C LEU A 302 10.80 -10.02 -1.06
N GLY A 303 10.22 -10.78 -0.13
CA GLY A 303 8.78 -10.96 -0.01
C GLY A 303 8.46 -12.14 0.92
N LYS A 304 7.65 -11.91 1.96
CA LYS A 304 7.32 -12.91 2.99
C LYS A 304 6.01 -13.61 2.64
N ILE A 305 6.05 -14.91 2.40
CA ILE A 305 4.89 -15.69 1.92
C ILE A 305 3.90 -15.92 3.07
N VAL A 306 2.66 -15.47 2.89
CA VAL A 306 1.57 -15.65 3.86
C VAL A 306 0.73 -16.87 3.46
N THR A 307 1.06 -18.04 4.01
CA THR A 307 0.26 -19.26 3.82
C THR A 307 -0.98 -19.24 4.70
N GLY A 308 -2.17 -19.29 4.09
CA GLY A 308 -3.46 -19.19 4.76
C GLY A 308 -3.87 -20.43 5.56
N ASP A 309 -3.18 -20.69 6.68
CA ASP A 309 -3.71 -21.47 7.81
C ASP A 309 -3.01 -21.14 9.15
N GLU A 310 -2.23 -20.04 9.23
CA GLU A 310 -1.99 -19.41 10.53
C GLU A 310 -3.32 -18.81 11.02
N PRO A 311 -3.79 -19.11 12.24
CA PRO A 311 -4.98 -18.47 12.79
C PRO A 311 -4.80 -16.95 12.79
N PRO A 312 -5.86 -16.14 12.65
CA PRO A 312 -5.75 -14.71 12.91
C PRO A 312 -5.10 -14.53 14.30
N PRO A 313 -4.10 -13.62 14.44
CA PRO A 313 -3.35 -13.48 15.68
C PRO A 313 -4.33 -13.34 16.83
N PRO A 314 -4.15 -14.12 17.93
CA PRO A 314 -5.20 -14.39 18.90
C PRO A 314 -5.83 -13.08 19.34
N PRO A 315 -7.16 -12.90 19.13
CA PRO A 315 -7.79 -11.59 19.02
C PRO A 315 -7.38 -10.74 20.23
N PRO A 316 -6.89 -9.50 19.99
CA PRO A 316 -6.13 -8.75 20.98
C PRO A 316 -6.87 -8.76 22.32
N PRO A 317 -6.19 -9.20 23.40
CA PRO A 317 -6.85 -9.74 24.59
C PRO A 317 -7.97 -8.80 25.03
N PRO A 318 -9.22 -9.30 25.10
CA PRO A 318 -10.41 -8.53 24.78
C PRO A 318 -10.39 -7.19 25.50
N PRO A 319 -10.49 -6.06 24.74
CA PRO A 319 -10.03 -4.75 25.19
C PRO A 319 -10.58 -4.46 26.59
N PRO A 320 -9.69 -4.13 27.56
CA PRO A 320 -9.94 -4.30 28.98
C PRO A 320 -11.31 -3.72 29.34
N PRO A 321 -12.21 -4.55 29.90
CA PRO A 321 -13.65 -4.50 29.62
C PRO A 321 -14.18 -3.07 29.72
N PRO A 322 -14.81 -2.53 28.64
CA PRO A 322 -15.00 -1.10 28.44
C PRO A 322 -15.41 -0.37 29.73
N PRO A 323 -14.59 0.59 30.21
CA PRO A 323 -14.54 0.99 31.61
C PRO A 323 -15.92 1.35 32.13
N ALA A 324 -16.42 0.48 33.03
CA ALA A 324 -17.84 0.24 33.34
C ALA A 324 -18.77 1.43 33.06
N GLY A 325 -19.31 1.47 31.84
CA GLY A 325 -19.99 2.64 31.31
C GLY A 325 -20.91 2.33 30.13
N LEU A 326 -21.63 3.35 29.68
CA LEU A 326 -22.68 3.24 28.67
C LEU A 326 -22.08 3.02 27.27
N ASN A 327 -22.34 1.86 26.67
CA ASN A 327 -21.76 1.46 25.38
C ASN A 327 -22.87 1.02 24.40
N LEU A 328 -22.80 1.48 23.15
CA LEU A 328 -23.69 1.16 22.02
C LEU A 328 -22.98 0.27 21.01
N ASP A 329 -23.68 -0.78 20.59
CA ASP A 329 -23.39 -1.60 19.41
C ASP A 329 -24.52 -1.47 18.37
N VAL A 330 -24.19 -1.63 17.09
CA VAL A 330 -25.15 -1.60 15.96
C VAL A 330 -24.76 -2.68 14.95
N ASN A 331 -25.64 -3.68 14.77
CA ASN A 331 -25.34 -4.89 13.99
C ASN A 331 -26.52 -5.24 13.05
N PRO A 332 -26.31 -5.44 11.73
CA PRO A 332 -25.03 -5.43 11.00
C PRO A 332 -24.54 -4.05 10.55
N ALA A 333 -25.25 -2.96 10.92
CA ALA A 333 -25.04 -1.60 10.43
C ALA A 333 -25.14 -1.45 8.90
N THR A 334 -26.13 -2.10 8.28
CA THR A 334 -26.32 -2.17 6.82
C THR A 334 -27.73 -1.71 6.41
N ALA A 335 -27.84 -1.04 5.27
CA ALA A 335 -29.09 -0.61 4.66
C ALA A 335 -29.89 -1.77 4.05
N GLY A 336 -31.22 -1.59 4.00
CA GLY A 336 -32.18 -2.56 3.47
C GLY A 336 -32.49 -3.75 4.37
N VAL A 337 -31.77 -3.93 5.47
CA VAL A 337 -31.99 -4.99 6.47
C VAL A 337 -32.41 -4.41 7.84
N SER A 338 -32.85 -5.29 8.74
CA SER A 338 -33.07 -4.93 10.14
C SER A 338 -31.75 -4.90 10.88
N ASN A 339 -31.54 -3.86 11.69
CA ASN A 339 -30.33 -3.63 12.46
C ASN A 339 -30.67 -3.57 13.94
N SER A 340 -30.04 -4.41 14.75
CA SER A 340 -30.19 -4.37 16.20
C SER A 340 -29.24 -3.34 16.79
N MET A 341 -29.78 -2.33 17.45
CA MET A 341 -29.01 -1.32 18.17
C MET A 341 -29.07 -1.65 19.66
N THR A 342 -27.96 -2.09 20.25
CA THR A 342 -27.95 -2.61 21.62
C THR A 342 -27.06 -1.75 22.52
N VAL A 343 -27.62 -1.23 23.61
CA VAL A 343 -26.92 -0.47 24.63
C VAL A 343 -26.74 -1.32 25.88
N THR A 344 -25.51 -1.36 26.38
CA THR A 344 -25.11 -2.00 27.63
C THR A 344 -24.58 -0.95 28.62
N GLY A 345 -24.60 -1.28 29.93
CA GLY A 345 -24.16 -0.36 30.98
C GLY A 345 -25.17 0.75 31.31
N ALA A 346 -26.42 0.62 30.89
CA ALA A 346 -27.50 1.56 31.23
C ALA A 346 -27.98 1.37 32.67
N THR A 347 -28.59 2.40 33.25
CA THR A 347 -29.25 2.28 34.55
C THR A 347 -30.36 1.23 34.49
N ALA A 348 -30.33 0.23 35.39
CA ALA A 348 -31.35 -0.82 35.44
C ALA A 348 -32.74 -0.24 35.76
N GLY A 349 -33.74 -0.57 34.94
CA GLY A 349 -35.08 0.04 34.96
C GLY A 349 -35.16 1.45 34.36
N GLY A 350 -34.02 2.02 33.91
CA GLY A 350 -33.95 3.30 33.21
C GLY A 350 -34.50 3.25 31.78
N ARG A 351 -34.38 4.38 31.08
CA ARG A 351 -34.79 4.52 29.67
C ARG A 351 -33.62 5.02 28.84
N VAL A 352 -33.39 4.34 27.73
CA VAL A 352 -32.35 4.66 26.76
C VAL A 352 -33.00 5.20 25.48
N ALA A 353 -32.57 6.38 25.02
CA ALA A 353 -32.92 6.92 23.72
C ALA A 353 -31.83 6.62 22.69
N PHE A 354 -32.22 6.21 21.49
CA PHE A 354 -31.33 5.90 20.37
C PHE A 354 -31.47 6.98 19.30
N ALA A 355 -30.36 7.48 18.76
CA ALA A 355 -30.36 8.51 17.72
C ALA A 355 -29.34 8.21 16.60
N ALA A 356 -29.62 8.73 15.42
CA ALA A 356 -28.73 8.72 14.26
C ALA A 356 -28.50 10.13 13.70
N SER A 357 -27.38 10.33 13.02
CA SER A 357 -27.07 11.53 12.25
C SER A 357 -26.20 11.21 11.04
N SER A 358 -26.19 12.09 10.04
CA SER A 358 -25.23 12.12 8.94
C SER A 358 -24.06 13.09 9.20
N GLY A 359 -23.84 13.51 10.45
CA GLY A 359 -22.75 14.41 10.82
C GLY A 359 -22.26 14.23 12.27
N LEU A 360 -20.94 14.10 12.42
CA LEU A 360 -20.24 14.19 13.70
C LEU A 360 -20.23 15.63 14.25
N GLY A 361 -19.82 15.78 15.51
CA GLY A 361 -19.53 17.05 16.16
C GLY A 361 -20.22 17.22 17.52
N VAL A 362 -19.68 18.09 18.36
CA VAL A 362 -20.11 18.23 19.76
C VAL A 362 -21.44 18.99 19.86
N LEU A 363 -22.45 18.37 20.44
CA LEU A 363 -23.77 18.96 20.69
C LEU A 363 -24.24 18.71 22.13
N THR A 364 -24.12 19.73 22.99
CA THR A 364 -24.76 19.70 24.31
C THR A 364 -26.22 20.17 24.21
N ARG A 365 -27.15 19.33 24.68
CA ARG A 365 -28.58 19.68 24.77
C ARG A 365 -29.04 19.72 26.23
N PRO A 366 -29.74 20.78 26.67
CA PRO A 366 -30.44 20.75 27.96
C PRO A 366 -31.57 19.72 27.88
N LEU A 367 -31.70 18.88 28.90
CA LEU A 367 -32.64 17.76 28.90
C LEU A 367 -33.31 17.61 30.28
N PRO A 368 -34.65 17.50 30.37
CA PRO A 368 -35.35 17.42 31.66
C PRO A 368 -34.90 16.21 32.49
N GLY A 369 -34.39 16.48 33.69
CA GLY A 369 -33.77 15.48 34.57
C GLY A 369 -32.25 15.57 34.67
N CYS A 370 -31.58 16.21 33.71
CA CYS A 370 -30.12 16.27 33.61
C CYS A 370 -29.59 17.70 33.83
N PRO A 371 -29.04 18.03 35.03
CA PRO A 371 -28.71 19.41 35.40
C PRO A 371 -27.67 20.10 34.51
N ALA A 372 -26.72 19.33 33.94
CA ALA A 372 -25.70 19.83 33.02
C ALA A 372 -26.11 19.76 31.54
N GLY A 373 -27.33 19.29 31.24
CA GLY A 373 -27.68 18.77 29.92
C GLY A 373 -26.97 17.44 29.64
N ILE A 374 -26.95 17.04 28.36
CA ILE A 374 -26.25 15.85 27.86
C ILE A 374 -25.50 16.25 26.60
N THR A 375 -24.22 15.84 26.50
CA THR A 375 -23.36 16.10 25.34
C THR A 375 -23.34 14.91 24.41
N LEU A 376 -23.57 15.16 23.11
CA LEU A 376 -23.48 14.17 22.04
C LEU A 376 -22.24 14.44 21.18
N GLY A 377 -21.71 13.40 20.56
CA GLY A 377 -20.65 13.46 19.53
C GLY A 377 -21.22 13.53 18.10
N ILE A 378 -22.54 13.64 17.97
CA ILE A 378 -23.27 13.80 16.70
C ILE A 378 -24.04 15.12 16.67
N THR A 379 -24.02 15.80 15.51
CA THR A 379 -24.81 17.01 15.26
C THR A 379 -26.18 16.65 14.69
N GLN A 380 -27.17 17.55 14.79
CA GLN A 380 -28.53 17.36 14.24
C GLN A 380 -29.19 15.96 14.47
N PRO A 381 -29.11 15.35 15.67
CA PRO A 381 -29.53 13.97 15.91
C PRO A 381 -31.03 13.76 15.66
N ARG A 382 -31.35 12.73 14.86
CA ARG A 382 -32.71 12.20 14.69
C ARG A 382 -32.94 11.06 15.67
N LEU A 383 -33.93 11.20 16.54
CA LEU A 383 -34.37 10.13 17.45
C LEU A 383 -34.95 8.97 16.63
N LEU A 384 -34.45 7.76 16.87
CA LEU A 384 -34.94 6.52 16.27
C LEU A 384 -35.99 5.85 17.17
N GLY A 385 -35.76 5.84 18.48
CA GLY A 385 -36.65 5.21 19.46
C GLY A 385 -36.19 5.43 20.89
N ILE A 386 -37.02 4.99 21.84
CA ILE A 386 -36.71 5.00 23.27
C ILE A 386 -37.17 3.67 23.86
N VAL A 387 -36.27 2.95 24.53
CA VAL A 387 -36.50 1.61 25.09
C VAL A 387 -36.10 1.59 26.57
N SER A 388 -36.81 0.81 27.38
CA SER A 388 -36.46 0.60 28.79
C SER A 388 -35.29 -0.38 28.93
N ALA A 389 -34.44 -0.20 29.94
CA ALA A 389 -33.27 -1.05 30.20
C ALA A 389 -33.47 -1.94 31.44
N PRO A 390 -34.36 -2.96 31.42
CA PRO A 390 -34.78 -3.66 32.65
C PRO A 390 -33.63 -4.32 33.42
N GLY A 391 -32.62 -4.84 32.72
CA GLY A 391 -31.39 -5.41 33.30
C GLY A 391 -30.13 -4.56 33.09
N GLY A 392 -30.28 -3.26 32.81
CA GLY A 392 -29.15 -2.40 32.40
C GLY A 392 -28.69 -2.58 30.94
N THR A 393 -29.45 -3.35 30.17
CA THR A 393 -29.34 -3.48 28.71
C THR A 393 -30.66 -3.06 28.07
N ALA A 394 -30.60 -2.27 27.00
CA ALA A 394 -31.73 -1.93 26.14
C ALA A 394 -31.37 -2.23 24.69
N SER A 395 -32.33 -2.67 23.88
CA SER A 395 -32.09 -2.94 22.45
C SER A 395 -33.27 -2.44 21.61
N LEU A 396 -32.96 -1.92 20.42
CA LEU A 396 -33.91 -1.36 19.46
C LEU A 396 -33.59 -1.88 18.06
N ASP A 397 -34.48 -2.66 17.48
CA ASP A 397 -34.35 -3.10 16.08
C ASP A 397 -34.91 -2.02 15.13
N VAL A 398 -34.11 -1.63 14.13
CA VAL A 398 -34.44 -0.60 13.14
C VAL A 398 -34.13 -1.12 11.74
N THR A 399 -35.14 -1.18 10.87
CA THR A 399 -34.91 -1.40 9.43
C THR A 399 -34.37 -0.12 8.80
N ILE A 400 -33.12 -0.15 8.36
CA ILE A 400 -32.49 1.00 7.69
C ILE A 400 -32.97 1.03 6.23
N PRO A 401 -33.47 2.16 5.70
CA PRO A 401 -33.96 2.22 4.32
C PRO A 401 -32.87 1.92 3.27
N PRO A 402 -33.14 1.10 2.22
CA PRO A 402 -32.15 0.76 1.19
C PRO A 402 -31.51 1.97 0.48
N PHE A 403 -32.22 3.10 0.38
CA PHE A 403 -31.72 4.31 -0.28
C PHE A 403 -30.62 5.05 0.51
N LEU A 404 -30.30 4.60 1.72
CA LEU A 404 -29.15 5.10 2.49
C LEU A 404 -27.86 4.30 2.25
N ALA A 405 -27.90 3.27 1.41
CA ALA A 405 -26.72 2.47 1.08
C ALA A 405 -25.59 3.34 0.48
N GLY A 406 -24.36 3.10 0.93
CA GLY A 406 -23.16 3.87 0.60
C GLY A 406 -23.00 5.17 1.39
N LEU A 407 -23.96 5.58 2.22
CA LEU A 407 -23.88 6.83 3.00
C LEU A 407 -23.32 6.59 4.41
N ALA A 408 -22.43 7.48 4.84
CA ALA A 408 -21.94 7.50 6.22
C ALA A 408 -23.03 8.00 7.20
N PHE A 409 -23.25 7.23 8.28
CA PHE A 409 -24.11 7.58 9.40
C PHE A 409 -23.44 7.29 10.74
N HIS A 410 -23.84 8.06 11.75
CA HIS A 410 -23.30 8.05 13.09
C HIS A 410 -24.45 7.85 14.09
N PHE A 411 -24.35 6.80 14.89
CA PHE A 411 -25.34 6.40 15.89
C PHE A 411 -24.82 6.69 17.29
N GLN A 412 -25.68 7.22 18.16
CA GLN A 412 -25.37 7.43 19.56
C GLN A 412 -26.64 7.25 20.40
N ALA A 413 -26.49 6.74 21.61
CA ALA A 413 -27.59 6.57 22.54
C ALA A 413 -27.33 7.28 23.88
N VAL A 414 -28.40 7.44 24.66
CA VAL A 414 -28.44 8.26 25.88
C VAL A 414 -29.27 7.55 26.95
N ASP A 415 -28.72 7.35 28.14
CA ASP A 415 -29.49 6.93 29.31
C ASP A 415 -29.96 8.15 30.11
N PHE A 416 -31.28 8.29 30.23
CA PHE A 416 -31.90 9.41 30.94
C PHE A 416 -31.74 9.39 32.46
N ALA A 417 -31.38 8.24 33.06
CA ALA A 417 -31.25 8.12 34.51
C ALA A 417 -29.82 8.41 35.00
N SER A 418 -28.80 8.05 34.22
CA SER A 418 -27.41 8.45 34.48
C SER A 418 -27.03 9.80 33.85
N CYS A 419 -27.83 10.31 32.91
CA CYS A 419 -27.55 11.51 32.11
C CYS A 419 -26.26 11.40 31.27
N THR A 420 -25.90 10.18 30.87
CA THR A 420 -24.72 9.90 30.04
C THR A 420 -25.11 9.52 28.61
N SER A 421 -24.18 9.77 27.68
CA SER A 421 -24.24 9.32 26.29
C SER A 421 -23.26 8.17 26.06
N THR A 422 -23.54 7.32 25.07
CA THR A 422 -22.63 6.26 24.64
C THR A 422 -21.41 6.79 23.87
N ASN A 423 -20.49 5.90 23.51
CA ASN A 423 -19.68 6.01 22.29
C ASN A 423 -20.55 6.36 21.07
N VAL A 424 -19.95 6.97 20.05
CA VAL A 424 -20.55 7.12 18.72
C VAL A 424 -20.12 5.93 17.87
N VAL A 425 -21.08 5.17 17.34
CA VAL A 425 -20.84 4.11 16.35
C VAL A 425 -20.97 4.75 14.97
N SER A 426 -19.97 4.60 14.10
CA SER A 426 -19.99 5.14 12.74
C SER A 426 -19.96 4.00 11.73
N ALA A 427 -20.83 4.06 10.72
CA ALA A 427 -20.91 3.04 9.67
C ALA A 427 -21.21 3.69 8.32
N GLN A 428 -20.71 3.07 7.25
CA GLN A 428 -21.23 3.27 5.89
C GLN A 428 -22.32 2.20 5.69
N LEU A 429 -23.56 2.65 5.47
CA LEU A 429 -24.74 1.77 5.45
C LEU A 429 -24.89 1.02 4.12
#